data_AF-A0A5C2SES0-F1
#
_entry.id   AF-A0A5C2SES0-F1
#
_cell.length_a   1.000
_cell.length_b   1.000
_cell.length_c   1.000
_cell.angle_alpha   90.00
_cell.angle_beta   90.00
_cell.angle_gamma   90.00
#
_symmetry.space_group_name_H-M   'P 1'
#
loop_
_entity.id
_entity.type
_entity.pdbx_description
1 polymer ?
#
loop_
_entity_poly.entity_id
_entity_poly.type
_entity_poly.pdbx_seq_one_letter_code
_entity_poly.pdbx_strand_id
1 'polypeptide(L)'
;MQTGFRDGTFQLGAGVSTAAGIPDFRSPRTGLYARLAKLNLPYPRAVFELNYFRFNPIPFYTLTRELYPGRYRPTLTHTFVKLLSDGGLLHTCFTQNIDTLERQAGIPADKLVEAHGSFASQHCIDCKKEYDSARMRELVEKGEVVRCDNESCAGLVKPDIVFFGESFPELLSQSIPKIGTADLLFVIGTSLTVQPFAKLASMAPESCPRVLINLDFAGDIGTRADDVLLLGKCDAIIRDLCRELGWEETLDREWAKTEIPGSPSPVTSSLPPESMYRTNGLFDAVPPHEQVEIGSTSNGTSTPTAAEWQEKLDAAESLTERLRVALECSEKVVPLLEETAVTFAARTLSAEEILLASGAVDDEPSMDEPHFMVAPAAIAVEGKS
;
A
#
# COMPACT_ATOMS: atom_id res chain seq x y z
N MET A 1 21.60 6.91 -24.52
CA MET A 1 20.24 7.09 -23.97
C MET A 1 20.13 6.12 -22.81
N GLN A 2 19.76 6.59 -21.61
CA GLN A 2 19.59 5.71 -20.45
C GLN A 2 18.34 4.85 -20.68
N THR A 3 18.50 3.54 -20.79
CA THR A 3 17.46 2.57 -21.14
C THR A 3 16.94 1.79 -19.92
N GLY A 4 16.85 2.42 -18.74
CA GLY A 4 16.40 1.76 -17.51
C GLY A 4 15.74 2.69 -16.50
N PHE A 5 14.94 2.09 -15.60
CA PHE A 5 14.31 2.77 -14.46
C PHE A 5 15.36 3.32 -13.49
N ARG A 6 15.18 4.54 -12.99
CA ARG A 6 16.14 5.17 -12.07
C ARG A 6 15.75 4.90 -10.62
N ASP A 7 14.50 5.19 -10.26
CA ASP A 7 13.98 5.02 -8.91
C ASP A 7 12.44 4.94 -8.86
N GLY A 8 11.91 4.05 -8.02
CA GLY A 8 10.48 3.81 -7.88
C GLY A 8 9.80 4.84 -6.99
N THR A 9 8.60 5.27 -7.39
CA THR A 9 7.68 6.01 -6.53
C THR A 9 6.62 5.07 -5.97
N PHE A 10 6.29 5.21 -4.69
CA PHE A 10 5.36 4.33 -3.99
C PHE A 10 4.15 5.11 -3.50
N GLN A 11 2.97 4.50 -3.63
CA GLN A 11 1.71 4.99 -3.14
C GLN A 11 1.05 3.89 -2.31
N LEU A 12 1.18 4.00 -0.98
CA LEU A 12 0.76 2.98 -0.02
C LEU A 12 -0.58 3.35 0.65
N GLY A 13 -1.36 2.33 1.00
CA GLY A 13 -2.55 2.47 1.84
C GLY A 13 -2.70 1.34 2.84
N ALA A 14 -3.86 1.29 3.53
CA ALA A 14 -4.05 0.45 4.70
C ALA A 14 -3.85 -1.06 4.44
N GLY A 15 -4.02 -1.51 3.19
CA GLY A 15 -3.79 -2.89 2.79
C GLY A 15 -2.39 -3.40 3.13
N VAL A 16 -1.37 -2.52 3.06
CA VAL A 16 0.03 -2.90 3.37
C VAL A 16 0.26 -3.23 4.84
N SER A 17 -0.61 -2.73 5.73
CA SER A 17 -0.52 -2.91 7.19
C SER A 17 -1.43 -4.03 7.72
N THR A 18 -2.29 -4.62 6.88
CA THR A 18 -3.25 -5.65 7.33
C THR A 18 -2.56 -6.90 7.88
N ALA A 19 -1.44 -7.31 7.29
CA ALA A 19 -0.64 -8.45 7.76
C ALA A 19 0.04 -8.18 9.12
N ALA A 20 0.23 -6.91 9.50
CA ALA A 20 0.71 -6.54 10.83
C ALA A 20 -0.38 -6.69 11.92
N GLY A 21 -1.62 -7.01 11.54
CA GLY A 21 -2.77 -7.07 12.46
C GLY A 21 -3.46 -5.73 12.67
N ILE A 22 -3.04 -4.69 11.95
CA ILE A 22 -3.73 -3.39 11.93
C ILE A 22 -4.93 -3.52 11.00
N PRO A 23 -6.18 -3.39 11.51
CA PRO A 23 -7.34 -3.41 10.64
C PRO A 23 -7.29 -2.21 9.70
N ASP A 24 -7.72 -2.42 8.45
CA ASP A 24 -8.03 -1.29 7.59
C ASP A 24 -9.20 -0.48 8.16
N PHE A 25 -9.51 0.66 7.55
CA PHE A 25 -10.63 1.46 8.03
C PHE A 25 -12.00 0.85 7.67
N ARG A 26 -12.09 0.21 6.51
CA ARG A 26 -13.37 0.03 5.79
C ARG A 26 -13.84 -1.40 5.63
N SER A 27 -12.98 -2.41 5.87
CA SER A 27 -13.37 -3.80 5.64
C SER A 27 -14.59 -4.15 6.49
N PRO A 28 -15.62 -4.79 5.89
CA PRO A 28 -16.79 -5.24 6.63
C PRO A 28 -16.37 -6.15 7.79
N ARG A 29 -16.95 -5.92 8.98
CA ARG A 29 -16.74 -6.69 10.24
C ARG A 29 -15.36 -6.58 10.88
N THR A 30 -14.27 -6.49 10.13
CA THR A 30 -12.89 -6.48 10.67
C THR A 30 -12.28 -5.10 10.76
N GLY A 31 -12.73 -4.16 9.91
CA GLY A 31 -12.21 -2.80 9.82
C GLY A 31 -12.49 -1.96 11.07
N LEU A 32 -11.73 -0.87 11.22
CA LEU A 32 -11.79 0.03 12.37
C LEU A 32 -13.22 0.52 12.64
N TYR A 33 -13.96 0.92 11.58
CA TYR A 33 -15.32 1.41 11.71
C TYR A 33 -16.31 0.39 12.30
N ALA A 34 -16.14 -0.90 12.02
CA ALA A 34 -16.97 -1.94 12.62
C ALA A 34 -16.70 -2.09 14.13
N ARG A 35 -15.43 -1.92 14.55
CA ARG A 35 -15.01 -1.99 15.96
C ARG A 35 -15.44 -0.77 16.78
N LEU A 36 -15.73 0.35 16.10
CA LEU A 36 -16.13 1.62 16.71
C LEU A 36 -17.62 1.70 17.07
N ALA A 37 -18.44 0.71 16.67
CA ALA A 37 -19.87 0.66 17.01
C ALA A 37 -20.12 0.77 18.53
N LYS A 38 -19.18 0.30 19.36
CA LYS A 38 -19.21 0.40 20.83
C LYS A 38 -19.11 1.83 21.38
N LEU A 39 -18.66 2.81 20.58
CA LEU A 39 -18.42 4.19 21.02
C LEU A 39 -19.63 5.12 20.85
N ASN A 40 -20.78 4.59 20.41
CA ASN A 40 -22.03 5.34 20.21
C ASN A 40 -21.85 6.62 19.38
N LEU A 41 -21.06 6.52 18.31
CA LEU A 41 -20.82 7.62 17.37
C LEU A 41 -22.06 7.84 16.49
N PRO A 42 -22.35 9.08 16.07
CA PRO A 42 -23.45 9.34 15.14
C PRO A 42 -23.28 8.61 13.80
N TYR A 43 -22.03 8.44 13.38
CA TYR A 43 -21.59 7.59 12.27
C TYR A 43 -20.09 7.31 12.43
N PRO A 44 -19.54 6.24 11.82
CA PRO A 44 -18.18 5.78 12.13
C PRO A 44 -17.05 6.79 11.86
N ARG A 45 -17.19 7.64 10.83
CA ARG A 45 -16.18 8.65 10.48
C ARG A 45 -16.08 9.81 11.47
N ALA A 46 -17.10 10.02 12.31
CA ALA A 46 -17.15 11.16 13.23
C ALA A 46 -15.96 11.21 14.20
N VAL A 47 -15.39 10.05 14.56
CA VAL A 47 -14.21 9.99 15.44
C VAL A 47 -12.97 10.70 14.86
N PHE A 48 -12.91 10.86 13.53
CA PHE A 48 -11.83 11.55 12.82
C PHE A 48 -12.28 12.90 12.26
N GLU A 49 -13.39 13.49 12.72
CA GLU A 49 -13.83 14.83 12.31
C GLU A 49 -13.43 15.88 13.34
N LEU A 50 -12.79 16.97 12.88
CA LEU A 50 -12.23 17.96 13.80
C LEU A 50 -13.31 18.65 14.66
N ASN A 51 -14.48 18.91 14.08
CA ASN A 51 -15.60 19.50 14.80
C ASN A 51 -16.17 18.56 15.86
N TYR A 52 -16.26 17.26 15.55
CA TYR A 52 -16.68 16.26 16.51
C TYR A 52 -15.65 16.11 17.62
N PHE A 53 -14.35 16.11 17.31
CA PHE A 53 -13.27 16.07 18.30
C PHE A 53 -13.32 17.24 19.29
N ARG A 54 -13.60 18.46 18.80
CA ARG A 54 -13.81 19.63 19.67
C ARG A 54 -15.00 19.46 20.59
N PHE A 55 -16.09 18.87 20.10
CA PHE A 55 -17.31 18.65 20.87
C PHE A 55 -17.16 17.51 21.89
N ASN A 56 -16.62 16.37 21.45
CA ASN A 56 -16.43 15.16 22.25
C ASN A 56 -15.13 14.44 21.85
N PRO A 57 -14.01 14.70 22.54
CA PRO A 57 -12.72 14.09 22.23
C PRO A 57 -12.57 12.66 22.77
N ILE A 58 -13.45 12.23 23.68
CA ILE A 58 -13.31 10.95 24.42
C ILE A 58 -13.24 9.74 23.48
N PRO A 59 -14.10 9.60 22.43
CA PRO A 59 -14.03 8.47 21.51
C PRO A 59 -12.69 8.38 20.79
N PHE A 60 -12.11 9.52 20.40
CA PHE A 60 -10.80 9.56 19.75
C PHE A 60 -9.72 9.06 20.70
N TYR A 61 -9.63 9.60 21.92
CA TYR A 61 -8.63 9.16 22.89
C TYR A 61 -8.76 7.69 23.31
N THR A 62 -9.99 7.20 23.39
CA THR A 62 -10.28 5.78 23.64
C THR A 62 -9.67 4.92 22.52
N LEU A 63 -9.80 5.38 21.28
CA LEU A 63 -9.24 4.72 20.10
C LEU A 63 -7.71 4.87 20.02
N THR A 64 -7.16 6.05 20.30
CA THR A 64 -5.71 6.33 20.28
C THR A 64 -4.95 5.39 21.21
N ARG A 65 -5.53 5.03 22.36
CA ARG A 65 -4.95 4.04 23.27
C ARG A 65 -4.83 2.63 22.65
N GLU A 66 -5.68 2.29 21.69
CA GLU A 66 -5.60 1.04 20.92
C GLU A 66 -4.58 1.14 19.76
N LEU A 67 -4.38 2.34 19.20
CA LEU A 67 -3.61 2.59 17.99
C LEU A 67 -2.16 3.08 18.19
N TYR A 68 -1.73 3.34 19.43
CA TYR A 68 -0.41 3.93 19.69
C TYR A 68 0.74 3.08 19.08
N PRO A 69 1.74 3.71 18.41
CA PRO A 69 2.87 3.00 17.79
C PRO A 69 3.65 2.11 18.77
N GLY A 70 4.26 1.05 18.23
CA GLY A 70 5.10 0.09 18.96
C GLY A 70 4.43 -1.23 19.34
N ARG A 71 3.15 -1.42 18.98
CA ARG A 71 2.45 -2.71 19.15
C ARG A 71 2.51 -3.61 17.92
N TYR A 72 2.73 -3.01 16.76
CA TYR A 72 2.68 -3.67 15.46
C TYR A 72 4.05 -3.57 14.81
N ARG A 73 4.45 -4.66 14.16
CA ARG A 73 5.70 -4.75 13.42
C ARG A 73 5.45 -4.41 11.95
N PRO A 74 6.39 -3.75 11.24
CA PRO A 74 6.30 -3.57 9.80
C PRO A 74 6.10 -4.90 9.06
N THR A 75 5.40 -4.84 7.93
CA THR A 75 5.15 -6.03 7.09
C THR A 75 6.30 -6.29 6.10
N LEU A 76 6.23 -7.40 5.36
CA LEU A 76 7.20 -7.66 4.29
C LEU A 76 7.15 -6.56 3.23
N THR A 77 5.95 -6.05 2.93
CA THR A 77 5.77 -4.91 2.01
C THR A 77 6.55 -3.67 2.46
N HIS A 78 6.50 -3.32 3.75
CA HIS A 78 7.28 -2.18 4.29
C HIS A 78 8.79 -2.44 4.16
N THR A 79 9.21 -3.67 4.44
CA THR A 79 10.62 -4.09 4.34
C THR A 79 11.12 -4.02 2.90
N PHE A 80 10.29 -4.39 1.92
CA PHE A 80 10.62 -4.26 0.51
C PHE A 80 10.86 -2.79 0.10
N VAL A 81 10.00 -1.87 0.54
CA VAL A 81 10.21 -0.43 0.28
C VAL A 81 11.51 0.07 0.95
N LYS A 82 11.83 -0.44 2.14
CA LYS A 82 13.11 -0.17 2.82
C LYS A 82 14.30 -0.69 2.01
N LEU A 83 14.25 -1.91 1.49
CA LEU A 83 15.31 -2.48 0.64
C LEU A 83 15.58 -1.62 -0.58
N LEU A 84 14.52 -1.15 -1.24
CA LEU A 84 14.65 -0.22 -2.37
C LEU A 84 15.26 1.11 -1.94
N SER A 85 14.90 1.61 -0.76
CA SER A 85 15.53 2.81 -0.21
C SER A 85 17.03 2.63 0.04
N ASP A 86 17.44 1.49 0.59
CA ASP A 86 18.85 1.18 0.86
C ASP A 86 19.66 0.99 -0.42
N GLY A 87 19.03 0.43 -1.46
CA GLY A 87 19.59 0.31 -2.79
C GLY A 87 19.64 1.62 -3.58
N GLY A 88 19.11 2.72 -3.04
CA GLY A 88 19.04 4.02 -3.75
C GLY A 88 17.98 4.06 -4.85
N LEU A 89 17.01 3.15 -4.81
CA LEU A 89 15.96 2.95 -5.82
C LEU A 89 14.58 3.42 -5.35
N LEU A 90 14.49 4.08 -4.19
CA LEU A 90 13.28 4.75 -3.74
C LEU A 90 13.36 6.24 -4.06
N HIS A 91 12.47 6.71 -4.94
CA HIS A 91 12.33 8.13 -5.22
C HIS A 91 11.58 8.85 -4.09
N THR A 92 10.37 8.39 -3.81
CA THR A 92 9.47 8.91 -2.78
C THR A 92 8.41 7.85 -2.44
N CYS A 93 8.08 7.72 -1.16
CA CYS A 93 7.00 6.90 -0.64
C CYS A 93 5.89 7.81 -0.10
N PHE A 94 4.76 7.84 -0.78
CA PHE A 94 3.52 8.46 -0.32
C PHE A 94 2.71 7.41 0.44
N THR A 95 2.27 7.71 1.65
CA THR A 95 1.42 6.80 2.42
C THR A 95 0.15 7.51 2.92
N GLN A 96 -0.98 6.80 2.84
CA GLN A 96 -2.22 7.19 3.54
C GLN A 96 -2.23 6.75 5.00
N ASN A 97 -1.31 5.86 5.38
CA ASN A 97 -1.31 5.25 6.69
C ASN A 97 -0.80 6.25 7.72
N ILE A 98 -1.30 6.09 8.94
CA ILE A 98 -0.93 6.89 10.10
C ILE A 98 -0.14 6.06 11.12
N ASP A 99 0.01 4.76 10.88
CA ASP A 99 0.50 3.76 11.84
C ASP A 99 2.02 3.80 12.10
N THR A 100 2.77 4.59 11.32
CA THR A 100 4.23 4.78 11.40
C THR A 100 5.07 3.55 11.03
N LEU A 101 4.49 2.51 10.42
CA LEU A 101 5.22 1.29 10.07
C LEU A 101 6.31 1.55 9.02
N GLU A 102 6.14 2.54 8.15
CA GLU A 102 7.16 3.00 7.19
C GLU A 102 8.41 3.53 7.92
N ARG A 103 8.22 4.34 8.96
CA ARG A 103 9.31 4.86 9.81
C ARG A 103 9.98 3.75 10.60
N GLN A 104 9.20 2.81 11.14
CA GLN A 104 9.71 1.66 11.89
C GLN A 104 10.50 0.69 10.99
N ALA A 105 10.12 0.55 9.72
CA ALA A 105 10.91 -0.17 8.73
C ALA A 105 12.22 0.56 8.39
N GLY A 106 12.36 1.84 8.76
CA GLY A 106 13.56 2.65 8.55
C GLY A 106 13.55 3.43 7.24
N ILE A 107 12.39 3.66 6.62
CA ILE A 107 12.31 4.52 5.42
C ILE A 107 12.72 5.95 5.81
N PRO A 108 13.68 6.57 5.11
CA PRO A 108 14.16 7.91 5.44
C PRO A 108 13.06 8.97 5.40
N ALA A 109 13.10 9.92 6.33
CA ALA A 109 12.08 10.97 6.47
C ALA A 109 12.00 11.89 5.24
N ASP A 110 13.10 12.10 4.51
CA ASP A 110 13.16 12.90 3.28
C ASP A 110 12.54 12.19 2.06
N LYS A 111 12.35 10.87 2.16
CA LYS A 111 11.71 10.02 1.16
C LYS A 111 10.25 9.69 1.50
N LEU A 112 9.80 9.95 2.73
CA LEU A 112 8.47 9.59 3.22
C LEU A 112 7.53 10.80 3.26
N VAL A 113 6.36 10.66 2.64
CA VAL A 113 5.28 11.65 2.62
C VAL A 113 4.03 11.03 3.24
N GLU A 114 3.81 11.34 4.52
CA GLU A 114 2.65 10.90 5.29
C GLU A 114 1.45 11.81 4.96
N ALA A 115 0.69 11.45 3.93
CA ALA A 115 -0.35 12.32 3.38
C ALA A 115 -1.48 12.59 4.38
N HIS A 116 -1.79 11.62 5.26
CA HIS A 116 -2.75 11.79 6.34
C HIS A 116 -2.08 12.08 7.69
N GLY A 117 -0.82 12.51 7.66
CA GLY A 117 -0.02 12.72 8.86
C GLY A 117 0.28 11.41 9.60
N SER A 118 0.69 11.50 10.86
CA SER A 118 1.09 10.31 11.63
C SER A 118 1.05 10.53 13.14
N PHE A 119 1.26 9.44 13.89
CA PHE A 119 1.46 9.50 15.34
C PHE A 119 2.91 9.87 15.76
N ALA A 120 3.74 10.34 14.83
CA ALA A 120 5.14 10.67 15.12
C ALA A 120 5.30 11.92 16.01
N SER A 121 4.38 12.87 15.90
CA SER A 121 4.34 14.12 16.67
C SER A 121 2.89 14.51 17.01
N GLN A 122 2.73 15.47 17.91
CA GLN A 122 1.42 15.96 18.34
C GLN A 122 1.43 17.46 18.64
N HIS A 123 0.35 18.13 18.29
CA HIS A 123 0.19 19.57 18.51
C HIS A 123 -1.17 19.92 19.10
N CYS A 124 -1.22 21.07 19.79
CA CYS A 124 -2.48 21.70 20.15
C CYS A 124 -3.26 22.11 18.89
N ILE A 125 -4.55 21.77 18.82
CA ILE A 125 -5.38 22.09 17.65
C ILE A 125 -5.62 23.60 17.48
N ASP A 126 -5.48 24.38 18.55
CA ASP A 126 -5.77 25.82 18.57
C ASP A 126 -4.49 26.67 18.43
N CYS A 127 -3.51 26.53 19.32
CA CYS A 127 -2.28 27.34 19.28
C CYS A 127 -1.12 26.72 18.49
N LYS A 128 -1.29 25.50 17.97
CA LYS A 128 -0.26 24.76 17.20
C LYS A 128 1.07 24.55 17.94
N LYS A 129 1.09 24.67 19.27
CA LYS A 129 2.27 24.32 20.08
C LYS A 129 2.46 22.80 20.07
N GLU A 130 3.68 22.35 19.81
CA GLU A 130 4.09 20.96 19.94
C GLU A 130 3.92 20.49 21.39
N TYR A 131 3.46 19.25 21.55
CA TYR A 131 3.25 18.64 22.85
C TYR A 131 4.20 17.45 23.05
N ASP A 132 4.65 17.24 24.28
CA ASP A 132 5.61 16.18 24.59
C ASP A 132 5.05 14.76 24.35
N SER A 133 5.79 13.93 23.62
CA SER A 133 5.36 12.57 23.23
C SER A 133 5.23 11.60 24.41
N ALA A 134 6.11 11.72 25.41
CA ALA A 134 6.07 10.84 26.57
C ALA A 134 4.84 11.14 27.44
N ARG A 135 4.57 12.43 27.66
CA ARG A 135 3.39 12.90 28.39
C ARG A 135 2.09 12.60 27.63
N MET A 136 2.07 12.76 26.30
CA MET A 136 0.93 12.36 25.47
C MET A 136 0.61 10.88 25.68
N ARG A 137 1.62 10.00 25.59
CA ARG A 137 1.46 8.57 25.79
C ARG A 137 0.93 8.24 27.19
N GLU A 138 1.53 8.81 28.24
CA GLU A 138 1.12 8.59 29.62
C GLU A 138 -0.36 8.91 29.85
N LEU A 139 -0.82 10.07 29.37
CA LEU A 139 -2.20 10.52 29.55
C LEU A 139 -3.18 9.67 28.72
N VAL A 140 -2.84 9.34 27.47
CA VAL A 140 -3.64 8.45 26.62
C VAL A 140 -3.79 7.07 27.26
N GLU A 141 -2.73 6.51 27.84
CA GLU A 141 -2.77 5.21 28.52
C GLU A 141 -3.71 5.22 29.73
N LYS A 142 -3.72 6.32 30.49
CA LYS A 142 -4.68 6.56 31.58
C LYS A 142 -6.11 6.81 31.11
N GLY A 143 -6.33 7.00 29.80
CA GLY A 143 -7.63 7.33 29.22
C GLY A 143 -8.03 8.79 29.44
N GLU A 144 -7.06 9.67 29.68
CA GLU A 144 -7.28 11.08 29.92
C GLU A 144 -7.29 11.89 28.60
N VAL A 145 -8.09 12.96 28.58
CA VAL A 145 -8.12 13.91 27.47
C VAL A 145 -6.91 14.84 27.58
N VAL A 146 -6.06 14.88 26.56
CA VAL A 146 -4.85 15.70 26.56
C VAL A 146 -5.16 17.14 26.19
N ARG A 147 -4.69 18.06 27.04
CA ARG A 147 -4.82 19.51 26.85
C ARG A 147 -3.46 20.16 26.77
N CYS A 148 -3.42 21.27 26.04
CA CYS A 148 -2.25 22.08 25.82
C CYS A 148 -1.66 22.55 27.16
N ASP A 149 -0.35 22.46 27.28
CA ASP A 149 0.43 22.89 28.43
C ASP A 149 0.72 24.40 28.42
N ASN A 150 0.29 25.12 27.38
CA ASN A 150 0.27 26.58 27.38
C ASN A 150 -0.92 27.09 28.22
N GLU A 151 -0.60 27.76 29.33
CA GLU A 151 -1.54 28.34 30.30
C GLU A 151 -2.61 29.25 29.66
N SER A 152 -2.26 29.93 28.56
CA SER A 152 -3.16 30.84 27.84
C SER A 152 -4.08 30.16 26.81
N CYS A 153 -3.90 28.87 26.53
CA CYS A 153 -4.62 28.17 25.47
C CYS A 153 -5.57 27.09 26.01
N ALA A 154 -5.07 26.16 26.84
CA ALA A 154 -5.80 25.00 27.35
C ALA A 154 -6.59 24.16 26.30
N GLY A 155 -6.27 24.34 25.01
CA GLY A 155 -6.90 23.67 23.86
C GLY A 155 -6.61 22.17 23.83
N LEU A 156 -7.35 21.43 23.03
CA LEU A 156 -7.13 19.98 22.87
C LEU A 156 -5.83 19.73 22.11
N VAL A 157 -5.09 18.72 22.52
CA VAL A 157 -3.92 18.21 21.78
C VAL A 157 -4.37 17.01 20.96
N LYS A 158 -3.74 16.76 19.81
CA LYS A 158 -3.89 15.47 19.13
C LYS A 158 -2.59 15.12 18.40
N PRO A 159 -2.37 13.83 18.10
CA PRO A 159 -1.36 13.43 17.14
C PRO A 159 -1.57 14.15 15.80
N ASP A 160 -0.50 14.35 15.06
CA ASP A 160 -0.50 15.08 13.79
C ASP A 160 -1.08 14.25 12.64
N ILE A 161 -2.13 13.47 12.92
CA ILE A 161 -2.96 12.84 11.91
C ILE A 161 -3.99 13.86 11.40
N VAL A 162 -4.29 13.80 10.11
CA VAL A 162 -5.21 14.73 9.44
C VAL A 162 -6.64 14.28 9.68
N PHE A 163 -7.41 15.09 10.39
CA PHE A 163 -8.84 14.88 10.58
C PHE A 163 -9.62 15.37 9.35
N PHE A 164 -10.81 14.82 9.13
CA PHE A 164 -11.76 15.40 8.20
C PHE A 164 -12.08 16.85 8.61
N GLY A 165 -11.95 17.76 7.64
CA GLY A 165 -12.06 19.20 7.84
C GLY A 165 -10.73 19.91 8.12
N GLU A 166 -9.61 19.17 8.25
CA GLU A 166 -8.27 19.76 8.28
C GLU A 166 -7.65 19.84 6.89
N SER A 167 -6.74 20.79 6.72
CA SER A 167 -5.85 20.84 5.56
C SER A 167 -4.85 19.69 5.62
N PHE A 168 -4.50 19.16 4.44
CA PHE A 168 -3.40 18.21 4.31
C PHE A 168 -2.06 18.84 4.71
N PRO A 169 -1.06 18.02 5.09
CA PRO A 169 0.28 18.52 5.42
C PRO A 169 0.88 19.25 4.22
N GLU A 170 1.57 20.36 4.47
CA GLU A 170 2.19 21.15 3.40
C GLU A 170 3.18 20.32 2.58
N LEU A 171 3.88 19.38 3.23
CA LEU A 171 4.80 18.44 2.61
C LEU A 171 4.13 17.62 1.48
N LEU A 172 2.84 17.29 1.60
CA LEU A 172 2.12 16.59 0.54
C LEU A 172 2.07 17.47 -0.72
N SER A 173 1.57 18.70 -0.58
CA SER A 173 1.47 19.65 -1.69
C SER A 173 2.82 19.95 -2.34
N GLN A 174 3.87 20.10 -1.53
CA GLN A 174 5.24 20.30 -2.00
C GLN A 174 5.83 19.07 -2.71
N SER A 175 5.35 17.87 -2.38
CA SER A 175 5.83 16.62 -2.94
C SER A 175 5.04 16.13 -4.16
N ILE A 176 3.82 16.62 -4.38
CA ILE A 176 3.01 16.29 -5.58
C ILE A 176 3.80 16.40 -6.90
N PRO A 177 4.60 17.47 -7.15
CA PRO A 177 5.39 17.57 -8.38
C PRO A 177 6.36 16.41 -8.62
N LYS A 178 6.80 15.71 -7.56
CA LYS A 178 7.67 14.53 -7.66
C LYS A 178 7.01 13.35 -8.38
N ILE A 179 5.68 13.27 -8.39
CA ILE A 179 4.94 12.26 -9.17
C ILE A 179 5.18 12.45 -10.68
N GLY A 180 5.26 13.70 -11.14
CA GLY A 180 5.43 14.02 -12.56
C GLY A 180 6.80 13.62 -13.13
N THR A 181 7.75 13.24 -12.27
CA THR A 181 9.08 12.76 -12.67
C THR A 181 9.27 11.27 -12.40
N ALA A 182 8.25 10.57 -11.91
CA ALA A 182 8.29 9.14 -11.68
C ALA A 182 8.50 8.40 -13.00
N ASP A 183 9.39 7.40 -12.98
CA ASP A 183 9.57 6.48 -14.09
C ASP A 183 8.94 5.11 -13.82
N LEU A 184 8.65 4.76 -12.55
CA LEU A 184 7.82 3.62 -12.15
C LEU A 184 6.97 3.98 -10.93
N LEU A 185 5.68 3.67 -10.97
CA LEU A 185 4.77 3.86 -9.84
C LEU A 185 4.24 2.53 -9.29
N PHE A 186 4.52 2.24 -8.03
CA PHE A 186 3.85 1.17 -7.29
C PHE A 186 2.66 1.73 -6.50
N VAL A 187 1.49 1.15 -6.71
CA VAL A 187 0.27 1.43 -5.94
C VAL A 187 -0.07 0.16 -5.16
N ILE A 188 0.07 0.22 -3.83
CA ILE A 188 0.02 -0.99 -3.00
C ILE A 188 -0.99 -0.82 -1.88
N GLY A 189 -1.93 -1.76 -1.77
CA GLY A 189 -2.83 -1.88 -0.64
C GLY A 189 -3.77 -0.68 -0.45
N THR A 190 -4.26 -0.07 -1.54
CA THR A 190 -5.17 1.08 -1.48
C THR A 190 -6.30 0.96 -2.48
N SER A 191 -7.50 1.40 -2.11
CA SER A 191 -8.67 1.45 -3.00
C SER A 191 -8.73 2.71 -3.87
N LEU A 192 -7.80 3.66 -3.69
CA LEU A 192 -7.77 4.95 -4.41
C LEU A 192 -9.10 5.71 -4.38
N THR A 193 -9.76 5.74 -3.22
CA THR A 193 -11.06 6.41 -3.05
C THR A 193 -10.99 7.72 -2.26
N VAL A 194 -9.89 7.98 -1.53
CA VAL A 194 -9.72 9.19 -0.72
C VAL A 194 -8.99 10.25 -1.53
N GLN A 195 -9.67 11.36 -1.81
CA GLN A 195 -9.07 12.52 -2.46
C GLN A 195 -8.37 13.43 -1.44
N PRO A 196 -7.28 14.14 -1.82
CA PRO A 196 -6.66 14.20 -3.14
C PRO A 196 -5.67 13.06 -3.40
N PHE A 197 -5.40 12.21 -2.42
CA PHE A 197 -4.37 11.18 -2.51
C PHE A 197 -4.60 10.21 -3.68
N ALA A 198 -5.84 9.78 -3.91
CA ALA A 198 -6.20 8.93 -5.04
C ALA A 198 -5.74 9.48 -6.39
N LYS A 199 -5.78 10.82 -6.56
CA LYS A 199 -5.39 11.48 -7.81
C LYS A 199 -3.90 11.34 -8.13
N LEU A 200 -3.04 11.08 -7.15
CA LEU A 200 -1.60 10.91 -7.38
C LEU A 200 -1.32 9.83 -8.45
N ALA A 201 -2.06 8.71 -8.44
CA ALA A 201 -1.90 7.64 -9.42
C ALA A 201 -2.19 8.08 -10.87
N SER A 202 -3.16 8.97 -11.04
CA SER A 202 -3.52 9.54 -12.36
C SER A 202 -2.58 10.67 -12.80
N MET A 203 -1.78 11.22 -11.87
CA MET A 203 -0.81 12.29 -12.17
C MET A 203 0.54 11.74 -12.65
N ALA A 204 0.77 10.43 -12.53
CA ALA A 204 1.95 9.80 -13.09
C ALA A 204 1.96 9.98 -14.63
N PRO A 205 3.11 10.29 -15.24
CA PRO A 205 3.22 10.45 -16.69
C PRO A 205 2.62 9.26 -17.46
N GLU A 206 2.09 9.51 -18.65
CA GLU A 206 1.56 8.43 -19.52
C GLU A 206 2.64 7.42 -19.94
N SER A 207 3.93 7.80 -19.86
CA SER A 207 5.06 6.91 -20.11
C SER A 207 5.59 6.19 -18.86
N CYS A 208 4.98 6.43 -17.70
CA CYS A 208 5.37 5.81 -16.43
C CYS A 208 4.47 4.60 -16.19
N PRO A 209 5.01 3.37 -16.28
CA PRO A 209 4.27 2.16 -15.93
C PRO A 209 3.77 2.25 -14.48
N ARG A 210 2.58 1.68 -14.25
CA ARG A 210 1.96 1.63 -12.92
C ARG A 210 1.70 0.18 -12.54
N VAL A 211 2.11 -0.20 -11.35
CA VAL A 211 1.94 -1.56 -10.80
C VAL A 211 0.95 -1.49 -9.65
N LEU A 212 -0.22 -2.11 -9.79
CA LEU A 212 -1.16 -2.29 -8.70
C LEU A 212 -0.87 -3.62 -7.98
N ILE A 213 -0.61 -3.56 -6.68
CA ILE A 213 -0.56 -4.73 -5.79
C ILE A 213 -1.68 -4.57 -4.75
N ASN A 214 -2.81 -5.22 -4.98
CA ASN A 214 -3.99 -5.05 -4.12
C ASN A 214 -4.89 -6.29 -4.17
N LEU A 215 -5.82 -6.45 -3.23
CA LEU A 215 -6.79 -7.55 -3.30
C LEU A 215 -7.76 -7.39 -4.49
N ASP A 216 -8.18 -6.16 -4.74
CA ASP A 216 -9.16 -5.80 -5.75
C ASP A 216 -8.61 -4.71 -6.70
N PHE A 217 -9.30 -4.45 -7.80
CA PHE A 217 -9.02 -3.30 -8.67
C PHE A 217 -9.15 -1.98 -7.89
N ALA A 218 -8.39 -0.97 -8.29
CA ALA A 218 -8.40 0.34 -7.65
C ALA A 218 -8.17 1.47 -8.67
N GLY A 219 -9.00 2.51 -8.57
CA GLY A 219 -8.91 3.67 -9.46
C GLY A 219 -9.08 3.30 -10.93
N ASP A 220 -8.25 3.90 -11.78
CA ASP A 220 -8.19 3.66 -13.22
C ASP A 220 -6.99 2.77 -13.61
N ILE A 221 -6.36 2.09 -12.66
CA ILE A 221 -5.19 1.25 -12.93
C ILE A 221 -5.65 -0.03 -13.61
N GLY A 222 -5.01 -0.35 -14.74
CA GLY A 222 -5.40 -1.40 -15.68
C GLY A 222 -5.99 -0.85 -16.99
N THR A 223 -6.19 0.47 -17.08
CA THR A 223 -6.72 1.12 -18.30
C THR A 223 -5.61 1.55 -19.25
N ARG A 224 -4.37 1.72 -18.78
CA ARG A 224 -3.20 1.99 -19.64
C ARG A 224 -2.57 0.68 -20.11
N ALA A 225 -1.96 0.71 -21.29
CA ALA A 225 -1.36 -0.48 -21.91
C ALA A 225 -0.16 -1.04 -21.11
N ASP A 226 0.48 -0.20 -20.30
CA ASP A 226 1.65 -0.51 -19.48
C ASP A 226 1.31 -0.67 -17.98
N ASP A 227 0.03 -0.66 -17.63
CA ASP A 227 -0.41 -0.99 -16.27
C ASP A 227 -0.24 -2.48 -16.00
N VAL A 228 0.24 -2.80 -14.80
CA VAL A 228 0.43 -4.17 -14.31
C VAL A 228 -0.47 -4.39 -13.10
N LEU A 229 -1.28 -5.45 -13.13
CA LEU A 229 -2.20 -5.79 -12.06
C LEU A 229 -1.78 -7.09 -11.38
N LEU A 230 -1.36 -6.99 -10.12
CA LEU A 230 -1.00 -8.11 -9.26
C LEU A 230 -2.06 -8.20 -8.15
N LEU A 231 -3.07 -9.03 -8.39
CA LEU A 231 -4.21 -9.15 -7.47
C LEU A 231 -3.98 -10.24 -6.42
N GLY A 232 -3.99 -9.86 -5.15
CA GLY A 232 -3.72 -10.76 -4.04
C GLY A 232 -3.25 -10.04 -2.77
N LYS A 233 -2.83 -10.83 -1.78
CA LYS A 233 -2.28 -10.28 -0.52
C LYS A 233 -0.93 -9.61 -0.81
N CYS A 234 -0.76 -8.36 -0.38
CA CYS A 234 0.45 -7.59 -0.68
C CYS A 234 1.73 -8.32 -0.28
N ASP A 235 1.82 -8.84 0.95
CA ASP A 235 3.02 -9.55 1.42
C ASP A 235 3.32 -10.85 0.65
N ALA A 236 2.30 -11.56 0.15
CA ALA A 236 2.51 -12.75 -0.67
C ALA A 236 3.12 -12.37 -2.02
N ILE A 237 2.52 -11.36 -2.69
CA ILE A 237 3.01 -10.84 -3.97
C ILE A 237 4.41 -10.25 -3.82
N ILE A 238 4.70 -9.52 -2.74
CA ILE A 238 6.01 -8.95 -2.47
C ILE A 238 7.05 -10.05 -2.23
N ARG A 239 6.69 -11.12 -1.50
CA ARG A 239 7.59 -12.26 -1.32
C ARG A 239 7.88 -12.94 -2.65
N ASP A 240 6.86 -13.21 -3.46
CA ASP A 240 7.04 -13.80 -4.78
C ASP A 240 7.91 -12.89 -5.66
N LEU A 241 7.63 -11.58 -5.70
CA LEU A 241 8.49 -10.60 -6.39
C LEU A 241 9.94 -10.65 -5.89
N CYS A 242 10.16 -10.70 -4.58
CA CYS A 242 11.52 -10.80 -4.02
C CYS A 242 12.18 -12.13 -4.35
N ARG A 243 11.45 -13.25 -4.42
CA ARG A 243 11.98 -14.54 -4.87
C ARG A 243 12.47 -14.44 -6.30
N GLU A 244 11.66 -13.87 -7.17
CA GLU A 244 12.02 -13.66 -8.58
C GLU A 244 13.23 -12.72 -8.73
N LEU A 245 13.43 -11.78 -7.81
CA LEU A 245 14.58 -10.87 -7.78
C LEU A 245 15.83 -11.45 -7.12
N GLY A 246 15.79 -12.67 -6.57
CA GLY A 246 16.86 -13.23 -5.74
C GLY A 246 17.03 -12.52 -4.38
N TRP A 247 16.00 -11.80 -3.93
CA TRP A 247 15.98 -10.99 -2.72
C TRP A 247 15.23 -11.62 -1.56
N GLU A 248 14.64 -12.81 -1.70
CA GLU A 248 13.80 -13.43 -0.66
C GLU A 248 14.55 -13.58 0.68
N GLU A 249 15.78 -14.11 0.67
CA GLU A 249 16.58 -14.24 1.90
C GLU A 249 16.96 -12.87 2.51
N THR A 250 17.22 -11.88 1.65
CA THR A 250 17.54 -10.52 2.08
C THR A 250 16.31 -9.85 2.70
N LEU A 251 15.13 -10.03 2.10
CA LEU A 251 13.86 -9.58 2.65
C LEU A 251 13.60 -10.19 4.02
N ASP A 252 13.77 -11.51 4.17
CA ASP A 252 13.55 -12.19 5.44
C ASP A 252 14.54 -11.72 6.53
N ARG A 253 15.82 -11.56 6.16
CA ARG A 253 16.86 -11.05 7.07
C ARG A 253 16.58 -9.62 7.52
N GLU A 254 16.26 -8.71 6.60
CA GLU A 254 15.97 -7.31 6.95
C GLU A 254 14.66 -7.21 7.72
N TRP A 255 13.64 -7.99 7.34
CA TRP A 255 12.40 -8.04 8.08
C TRP A 255 12.66 -8.49 9.51
N ALA A 256 13.45 -9.55 9.74
CA ALA A 256 13.79 -10.07 11.08
C ALA A 256 14.36 -9.01 12.04
N LYS A 257 15.07 -7.99 11.52
CA LYS A 257 15.59 -6.88 12.34
C LYS A 257 14.51 -5.99 12.97
N THR A 258 13.28 -6.06 12.46
CA THR A 258 12.14 -5.30 12.95
C THR A 258 11.36 -6.02 14.06
N GLU A 259 11.83 -7.19 14.53
CA GLU A 259 11.20 -7.91 15.64
C GLU A 259 11.06 -7.06 16.89
N ILE A 260 9.84 -7.06 17.46
CA ILE A 260 9.54 -6.38 18.71
C ILE A 260 9.74 -7.39 19.85
N PRO A 261 10.73 -7.18 20.75
CA PRO A 261 10.96 -8.11 21.85
C PRO A 261 9.72 -8.27 22.72
N GLY A 262 9.25 -9.51 22.90
CA GLY A 262 8.12 -9.84 23.77
C GLY A 262 6.73 -9.67 23.16
N SER A 263 6.58 -9.40 21.85
CA SER A 263 5.28 -9.53 21.18
C SER A 263 5.00 -10.99 20.81
N PRO A 264 3.74 -11.46 20.86
CA PRO A 264 3.40 -12.80 20.40
C PRO A 264 3.69 -12.91 18.91
N SER A 265 4.49 -13.90 18.50
CA SER A 265 4.77 -14.18 17.08
C SER A 265 3.46 -14.31 16.30
N PRO A 266 3.37 -13.78 15.07
CA PRO A 266 2.21 -14.03 14.23
C PRO A 266 2.09 -15.54 14.06
N VAL A 267 0.91 -16.08 14.37
CA VAL A 267 0.61 -17.50 14.15
C VAL A 267 0.84 -17.78 12.66
N THR A 268 1.83 -18.60 12.37
CA THR A 268 1.97 -19.24 11.07
C THR A 268 0.70 -20.06 10.86
N SER A 269 -0.27 -19.52 10.11
CA SER A 269 -1.35 -20.36 9.60
C SER A 269 -0.70 -21.31 8.62
N SER A 270 -0.40 -22.53 9.08
CA SER A 270 0.02 -23.63 8.21
C SER A 270 -0.99 -23.72 7.07
N LEU A 271 -0.56 -23.36 5.85
CA LEU A 271 -1.33 -23.64 4.66
C LEU A 271 -1.55 -25.16 4.59
N PRO A 272 -2.75 -25.63 4.22
CA PRO A 272 -2.96 -27.06 4.00
C PRO A 272 -2.07 -27.56 2.85
N PRO A 273 -1.75 -28.87 2.79
CA PRO A 273 -0.79 -29.42 1.83
C PRO A 273 -1.21 -29.17 0.37
N GLU A 274 -0.23 -28.92 -0.49
CA GLU A 274 -0.36 -28.69 -1.95
C GLU A 274 -1.12 -29.78 -2.74
N SER A 275 -1.49 -30.89 -2.11
CA SER A 275 -2.20 -32.00 -2.76
C SER A 275 -3.64 -31.69 -3.18
N MET A 276 -4.19 -30.52 -2.84
CA MET A 276 -5.56 -30.14 -3.22
C MET A 276 -5.67 -29.34 -4.54
N TYR A 277 -4.56 -28.92 -5.16
CA TYR A 277 -4.57 -28.15 -6.42
C TYR A 277 -4.01 -28.94 -7.62
N ARG A 278 -4.32 -30.23 -7.73
CA ARG A 278 -4.15 -30.94 -9.01
C ARG A 278 -5.45 -30.90 -9.80
N THR A 279 -5.54 -29.98 -10.74
CA THR A 279 -6.33 -30.18 -11.96
C THR A 279 -5.39 -30.32 -13.15
N ASN A 280 -5.64 -31.38 -13.91
CA ASN A 280 -4.78 -31.95 -14.93
C ASN A 280 -4.43 -31.00 -16.09
N GLY A 281 -3.13 -30.89 -16.35
CA GLY A 281 -2.49 -31.26 -17.62
C GLY A 281 -2.82 -30.44 -18.87
N LEU A 282 -1.82 -29.71 -19.36
CA LEU A 282 -1.42 -29.78 -20.77
C LEU A 282 0.01 -29.24 -20.94
N PHE A 283 0.77 -29.91 -21.82
CA PHE A 283 2.15 -29.63 -22.25
C PHE A 283 3.28 -30.29 -21.43
N ASP A 284 3.49 -31.58 -21.68
CA ASP A 284 4.83 -32.18 -21.61
C ASP A 284 5.06 -33.00 -22.89
N ALA A 285 6.05 -32.59 -23.68
CA ALA A 285 7.01 -33.45 -24.39
C ALA A 285 7.89 -32.62 -25.35
N VAL A 286 9.23 -32.75 -25.24
CA VAL A 286 10.20 -33.13 -26.31
C VAL A 286 11.66 -33.01 -25.76
N PRO A 287 12.62 -33.87 -26.21
CA PRO A 287 13.78 -34.38 -25.44
C PRO A 287 15.16 -33.76 -25.88
N PRO A 288 16.34 -34.24 -25.40
CA PRO A 288 17.57 -33.44 -25.27
C PRO A 288 18.61 -33.63 -26.40
N HIS A 289 19.43 -32.61 -26.66
CA HIS A 289 20.74 -32.70 -27.34
C HIS A 289 21.65 -31.57 -26.79
N GLU A 290 22.79 -31.82 -26.13
CA GLU A 290 24.10 -32.39 -26.54
C GLU A 290 25.12 -31.28 -26.91
N GLN A 291 26.23 -31.26 -26.17
CA GLN A 291 27.24 -30.19 -26.09
C GLN A 291 28.24 -30.20 -27.24
N VAL A 292 28.74 -29.01 -27.62
CA VAL A 292 30.00 -28.84 -28.36
C VAL A 292 30.75 -27.62 -27.81
N GLU A 293 31.95 -27.86 -27.26
CA GLU A 293 32.98 -26.85 -27.02
C GLU A 293 33.79 -26.59 -28.31
N ILE A 294 34.39 -25.39 -28.43
CA ILE A 294 35.83 -25.07 -28.57
C ILE A 294 35.87 -23.62 -29.10
N GLY A 295 36.45 -22.67 -28.37
CA GLY A 295 37.77 -22.17 -28.78
C GLY A 295 37.99 -20.70 -28.44
N SER A 296 38.83 -20.50 -27.44
CA SER A 296 39.27 -19.22 -26.88
C SER A 296 40.08 -18.35 -27.84
N THR A 297 39.85 -17.03 -27.81
CA THR A 297 40.94 -16.04 -27.75
C THR A 297 40.53 -14.83 -26.91
N SER A 298 41.52 -14.30 -26.20
CA SER A 298 41.50 -13.40 -25.04
C SER A 298 41.17 -11.93 -25.31
N ASN A 299 40.43 -11.28 -24.39
CA ASN A 299 41.00 -10.33 -23.43
C ASN A 299 39.96 -9.81 -22.40
N GLY A 300 40.32 -9.85 -21.11
CA GLY A 300 39.86 -8.92 -20.07
C GLY A 300 38.63 -9.33 -19.23
N THR A 301 38.87 -9.72 -17.97
CA THR A 301 37.95 -9.85 -16.81
C THR A 301 36.66 -10.64 -17.05
N SER A 302 36.47 -11.79 -16.37
CA SER A 302 35.24 -12.60 -16.55
C SER A 302 34.65 -13.04 -15.20
N THR A 303 33.40 -12.77 -14.79
CA THR A 303 32.20 -12.15 -15.37
C THR A 303 31.68 -12.73 -16.71
N PRO A 304 30.41 -13.16 -16.79
CA PRO A 304 29.86 -13.83 -17.97
C PRO A 304 30.00 -12.97 -19.23
N THR A 305 30.22 -13.61 -20.39
CA THR A 305 30.54 -12.87 -21.62
C THR A 305 29.29 -12.29 -22.27
N ALA A 306 29.47 -11.13 -22.91
CA ALA A 306 28.41 -10.31 -23.49
C ALA A 306 27.55 -11.00 -24.57
N ALA A 307 27.99 -12.13 -25.14
CA ALA A 307 27.21 -12.82 -26.17
C ALA A 307 26.10 -13.72 -25.59
N GLU A 308 26.34 -14.32 -24.42
CA GLU A 308 25.41 -15.21 -23.70
C GLU A 308 24.29 -14.41 -22.99
N TRP A 309 24.58 -13.15 -22.71
CA TRP A 309 23.61 -12.14 -22.28
C TRP A 309 22.64 -11.74 -23.39
N GLN A 310 23.13 -11.66 -24.62
CA GLN A 310 22.41 -11.05 -25.73
C GLN A 310 21.24 -11.92 -26.24
N GLU A 311 21.36 -13.25 -26.15
CA GLU A 311 20.35 -14.16 -26.70
C GLU A 311 19.10 -14.32 -25.79
N LYS A 312 19.26 -14.18 -24.47
CA LYS A 312 18.13 -14.17 -23.50
C LYS A 312 17.36 -12.85 -23.52
N LEU A 313 18.01 -11.76 -23.93
CA LEU A 313 17.43 -10.43 -24.11
C LEU A 313 16.57 -10.33 -25.39
N ASP A 314 16.91 -11.08 -26.43
CA ASP A 314 16.28 -10.89 -27.74
C ASP A 314 14.91 -11.63 -27.91
N ALA A 315 14.38 -12.34 -26.91
CA ALA A 315 13.16 -13.18 -26.99
C ALA A 315 11.90 -12.73 -26.17
N ALA A 316 11.86 -11.52 -25.61
CA ALA A 316 10.85 -11.13 -24.61
C ALA A 316 9.75 -10.18 -25.17
N GLU A 317 8.45 -10.38 -24.82
CA GLU A 317 7.31 -9.60 -25.37
C GLU A 317 6.24 -8.97 -24.38
N SER A 318 6.22 -9.18 -23.03
CA SER A 318 5.66 -8.29 -21.92
C SER A 318 5.34 -9.03 -20.60
N LEU A 319 5.56 -8.45 -19.40
CA LEU A 319 4.71 -7.46 -18.70
C LEU A 319 5.45 -6.64 -17.61
N THR A 320 5.50 -5.32 -17.73
CA THR A 320 6.62 -4.52 -18.30
C THR A 320 7.74 -5.42 -18.77
N GLU A 321 8.05 -5.58 -20.09
CA GLU A 321 8.78 -6.80 -20.51
C GLU A 321 10.19 -6.81 -20.05
N ARG A 322 10.20 -7.47 -18.94
CA ARG A 322 11.17 -7.30 -17.96
C ARG A 322 11.06 -6.05 -16.97
N LEU A 323 10.07 -5.94 -16.02
CA LEU A 323 10.29 -6.01 -14.53
C LEU A 323 11.73 -5.74 -14.13
N ARG A 324 12.67 -6.53 -14.69
CA ARG A 324 12.82 -8.03 -14.79
C ARG A 324 14.10 -8.41 -15.53
N VAL A 325 14.80 -7.48 -16.19
CA VAL A 325 16.26 -7.45 -16.12
C VAL A 325 16.49 -7.15 -14.63
N ALA A 326 15.60 -6.35 -14.06
CA ALA A 326 14.92 -6.55 -12.77
C ALA A 326 15.38 -5.64 -11.69
N LEU A 327 16.60 -5.12 -11.83
CA LEU A 327 17.61 -5.01 -10.78
C LEU A 327 18.88 -5.80 -11.16
N GLU A 328 19.01 -6.40 -12.37
CA GLU A 328 20.26 -6.91 -12.97
C GLU A 328 21.23 -5.77 -13.22
N CYS A 329 21.76 -5.31 -12.11
CA CYS A 329 23.05 -4.73 -11.81
C CYS A 329 23.00 -4.36 -10.32
N SER A 330 22.41 -5.20 -9.47
CA SER A 330 22.43 -5.04 -8.01
C SER A 330 23.84 -4.73 -7.48
N GLU A 331 24.91 -5.02 -8.24
CA GLU A 331 26.28 -4.45 -8.17
C GLU A 331 26.28 -2.92 -8.41
N LYS A 332 26.26 -2.08 -7.38
CA LYS A 332 27.15 -2.14 -6.23
C LYS A 332 26.54 -2.77 -4.98
N VAL A 333 26.22 -4.06 -5.06
CA VAL A 333 26.30 -5.05 -3.99
C VAL A 333 27.48 -4.65 -3.12
N VAL A 334 27.15 -4.11 -1.94
CA VAL A 334 28.02 -4.07 -0.76
C VAL A 334 28.84 -5.36 -0.78
N PRO A 335 30.18 -5.32 -0.74
CA PRO A 335 31.16 -6.28 -1.31
C PRO A 335 31.04 -7.78 -0.93
N LEU A 336 29.86 -8.36 -1.06
CA LEU A 336 29.47 -9.70 -0.70
C LEU A 336 28.22 -9.98 -1.51
N LEU A 337 28.31 -10.78 -2.56
CA LEU A 337 27.36 -11.83 -2.91
C LEU A 337 27.75 -12.38 -4.29
N GLU A 338 28.34 -13.58 -4.27
CA GLU A 338 28.63 -14.40 -5.44
C GLU A 338 27.32 -14.95 -6.02
N GLU A 339 27.23 -14.86 -7.35
CA GLU A 339 26.45 -15.67 -8.30
C GLU A 339 25.04 -16.14 -7.92
N THR A 340 24.02 -15.68 -8.66
CA THR A 340 23.04 -16.57 -9.34
C THR A 340 22.04 -15.77 -10.20
N ALA A 341 21.60 -16.39 -11.30
CA ALA A 341 20.83 -15.82 -12.40
C ALA A 341 19.30 -16.04 -12.27
N VAL A 342 18.51 -15.18 -12.93
CA VAL A 342 17.07 -14.92 -12.74
C VAL A 342 16.19 -15.41 -13.92
N THR A 343 14.91 -15.78 -13.67
CA THR A 343 13.83 -15.94 -14.69
C THR A 343 12.43 -15.73 -14.10
N PHE A 344 11.49 -15.12 -14.86
CA PHE A 344 10.19 -14.53 -14.42
C PHE A 344 9.03 -14.82 -15.39
N ALA A 345 7.78 -14.96 -14.90
CA ALA A 345 6.56 -15.03 -15.75
C ALA A 345 5.34 -14.26 -15.18
N ALA A 346 4.68 -13.44 -16.01
CA ALA A 346 3.37 -12.83 -15.74
C ALA A 346 2.62 -12.56 -17.07
N ARG A 347 1.28 -12.61 -17.08
CA ARG A 347 0.43 -12.36 -18.26
C ARG A 347 -0.38 -11.08 -18.12
N THR A 348 -0.54 -10.36 -19.22
CA THR A 348 -1.49 -9.25 -19.36
C THR A 348 -2.92 -9.81 -19.45
N LEU A 349 -3.87 -9.24 -18.70
CA LEU A 349 -5.28 -9.60 -18.83
C LEU A 349 -5.90 -8.87 -20.02
N SER A 350 -6.81 -9.52 -20.74
CA SER A 350 -7.56 -8.89 -21.82
C SER A 350 -8.59 -7.88 -21.27
N ALA A 351 -9.04 -6.96 -22.13
CA ALA A 351 -10.12 -6.03 -21.77
C ALA A 351 -11.41 -6.75 -21.32
N GLU A 352 -11.70 -7.94 -21.87
CA GLU A 352 -12.82 -8.78 -21.46
C GLU A 352 -12.61 -9.39 -20.06
N GLU A 353 -11.39 -9.82 -19.72
CA GLU A 353 -11.05 -10.33 -18.39
C GLU A 353 -11.14 -9.23 -17.32
N ILE A 354 -10.76 -7.99 -17.66
CA ILE A 354 -10.91 -6.82 -16.79
C ILE A 354 -12.40 -6.52 -16.57
N LEU A 355 -13.21 -6.56 -17.63
CA LEU A 355 -14.65 -6.27 -17.56
C LEU A 355 -15.40 -7.31 -16.72
N LEU A 356 -15.10 -8.60 -16.94
CA LEU A 356 -15.65 -9.72 -16.18
C LEU A 356 -15.29 -9.64 -14.69
N ALA A 357 -14.08 -9.21 -14.36
CA ALA A 357 -13.63 -9.06 -12.98
C ALA A 357 -14.16 -7.79 -12.29
N SER A 358 -14.60 -6.78 -13.07
CA SER A 358 -15.19 -5.54 -12.57
C SER A 358 -16.65 -5.66 -12.10
N GLY A 359 -17.29 -6.82 -12.32
CA GLY A 359 -18.66 -7.09 -11.86
C GLY A 359 -19.74 -6.32 -12.62
N ALA A 360 -19.43 -5.74 -13.79
CA ALA A 360 -20.40 -5.14 -14.68
C ALA A 360 -21.17 -6.24 -15.44
N VAL A 361 -22.11 -6.90 -14.77
CA VAL A 361 -23.21 -7.58 -15.44
C VAL A 361 -24.31 -6.55 -15.63
N ASP A 362 -24.71 -6.32 -16.88
CA ASP A 362 -25.89 -5.55 -17.25
C ASP A 362 -27.13 -6.14 -16.57
N ASP A 363 -27.52 -5.60 -15.41
CA ASP A 363 -28.89 -5.71 -14.92
C ASP A 363 -29.74 -4.68 -15.69
N GLU A 364 -30.23 -5.06 -16.87
CA GLU A 364 -31.44 -4.43 -17.40
C GLU A 364 -32.63 -4.83 -16.50
N PRO A 365 -33.36 -3.89 -15.88
CA PRO A 365 -34.58 -4.24 -15.18
C PRO A 365 -35.69 -4.45 -16.21
N SER A 366 -36.11 -5.72 -16.37
CA SER A 366 -37.38 -6.05 -17.01
C SER A 366 -38.52 -5.44 -16.21
N MET A 367 -39.23 -4.50 -16.82
CA MET A 367 -40.47 -3.91 -16.28
C MET A 367 -41.60 -4.94 -16.29
N ASP A 368 -41.89 -5.53 -15.13
CA ASP A 368 -43.19 -6.09 -14.82
C ASP A 368 -43.70 -5.42 -13.53
N GLU A 369 -44.62 -4.47 -13.68
CA GLU A 369 -45.39 -3.88 -12.58
C GLU A 369 -46.38 -4.89 -12.00
N PRO A 370 -46.63 -4.84 -10.68
CA PRO A 370 -47.97 -5.06 -10.17
C PRO A 370 -48.50 -3.80 -9.48
N HIS A 371 -49.64 -3.35 -9.99
CA HIS A 371 -50.52 -2.32 -9.43
C HIS A 371 -50.72 -2.43 -7.90
N PHE A 372 -50.52 -1.31 -7.20
CA PHE A 372 -51.27 -1.00 -5.99
C PHE A 372 -51.74 0.46 -6.03
N MET A 373 -53.05 0.62 -6.23
CA MET A 373 -53.75 1.89 -6.10
C MET A 373 -53.76 2.36 -4.65
N VAL A 374 -53.37 3.61 -4.40
CA VAL A 374 -53.73 4.35 -3.19
C VAL A 374 -54.43 5.63 -3.62
N ALA A 375 -55.71 5.72 -3.29
CA ALA A 375 -56.58 6.86 -3.57
C ALA A 375 -56.25 8.07 -2.68
N PRO A 376 -56.44 9.32 -3.16
CA PRO A 376 -56.19 10.52 -2.37
C PRO A 376 -57.40 10.87 -1.49
N ALA A 377 -57.17 11.02 -0.19
CA ALA A 377 -58.15 11.57 0.74
C ALA A 377 -58.02 13.10 0.77
N ALA A 378 -59.01 13.78 0.19
CA ALA A 378 -59.28 15.20 0.42
C ALA A 378 -59.99 15.36 1.78
N ILE A 379 -59.50 16.27 2.63
CA ILE A 379 -60.28 16.78 3.77
C ILE A 379 -60.44 18.29 3.57
N ALA A 380 -61.70 18.68 3.47
CA ALA A 380 -62.18 20.03 3.29
C ALA A 380 -61.95 20.89 4.53
N VAL A 381 -61.57 22.15 4.28
CA VAL A 381 -61.64 23.24 5.26
C VAL A 381 -63.00 23.91 5.10
N GLU A 382 -63.93 23.63 6.01
CA GLU A 382 -65.10 24.48 6.24
C GLU A 382 -64.84 25.36 7.46
N GLY A 383 -64.76 26.67 7.22
CA GLY A 383 -64.89 27.67 8.27
C GLY A 383 -66.35 28.09 8.43
N LYS A 384 -66.77 28.34 9.69
CA LYS A 384 -67.66 29.44 10.11
C LYS A 384 -67.96 29.34 11.62
N SER A 385 -67.44 30.28 12.40
CA SER A 385 -68.23 31.30 13.11
C SER A 385 -67.31 32.40 13.61
#